data_AF-A0A7R9LNP6-F1
#
_entry.id   AF-A0A7R9LNP6-F1
#
_cell.length_a   1.000
_cell.length_b   1.000
_cell.length_c   1.000
_cell.angle_alpha   90.00
_cell.angle_beta   90.00
_cell.angle_gamma   90.00
#
_symmetry.space_group_name_H-M   'P 1'
#
loop_
_entity.id
_entity.type
_entity.pdbx_description
1 polymer ?
#
loop_
_entity_poly.entity_id
_entity_poly.type
_entity_poly.pdbx_seq_one_letter_code
_entity_poly.pdbx_strand_id
1 'polypeptide(L)'
;MNTPANFEEAMKRLEEITEAMQQSNVMHNWRTLHLMSLDFSLWVTQQKETLETFLEQHLPKDSPKQLALAMRYAVLNHGKRIRPLLVSAAAKLGNADSLAKKQRMAAVELLHSYSLIHDDLPIMDDDNWRHGKASCHIVYGEAVALLAGDALQALAFEILCHPNQLSAENNMQALKILIQKAGFSGMVGGQTM
;
A
#
# COMPACT_ATOMS: atom_id res chain seq x y z
N MET A 1 37.22 -26.93 25.70
CA MET A 1 36.44 -28.14 26.00
C MET A 1 35.13 -27.70 26.64
N ASN A 2 34.05 -27.59 25.85
CA ASN A 2 32.72 -27.29 26.37
C ASN A 2 32.05 -28.63 26.66
N THR A 3 31.79 -28.92 27.93
CA THR A 3 31.33 -30.25 28.36
C THR A 3 29.89 -30.53 27.89
N PRO A 4 29.59 -31.76 27.41
CA PRO A 4 28.27 -32.16 26.89
C PRO A 4 27.10 -31.99 27.88
N ALA A 5 27.38 -31.91 29.19
CA ALA A 5 26.40 -31.66 30.24
C ALA A 5 25.58 -30.36 30.07
N ASN A 6 26.10 -29.35 29.36
CA ASN A 6 25.40 -28.07 29.22
C ASN A 6 24.36 -28.07 28.09
N PHE A 7 24.48 -28.99 27.12
CA PHE A 7 23.54 -29.09 26.00
C PHE A 7 22.34 -29.99 26.36
N GLU A 8 22.61 -31.10 27.05
CA GLU A 8 21.57 -32.03 27.49
C GLU A 8 20.66 -31.37 28.55
N GLU A 9 21.24 -30.59 29.47
CA GLU A 9 20.50 -29.76 30.43
C GLU A 9 19.68 -28.65 29.73
N ALA A 10 20.20 -28.03 28.66
CA ALA A 10 19.49 -27.00 27.90
C ALA A 10 18.32 -27.58 27.08
N MET A 11 18.52 -28.76 26.49
CA MET A 11 17.46 -29.48 25.77
C MET A 11 16.36 -29.93 26.72
N LYS A 12 16.73 -30.45 27.90
CA LYS A 12 15.77 -30.82 28.94
C LYS A 12 14.96 -29.62 29.44
N ARG A 13 15.59 -28.46 29.61
CA ARG A 13 14.89 -27.20 29.94
C ARG A 13 13.96 -26.73 28.82
N LEU A 14 14.34 -26.90 27.55
CA LEU A 14 13.47 -26.57 26.41
C LEU A 14 12.26 -27.51 26.34
N GLU A 15 12.45 -28.80 26.62
CA GLU A 15 11.36 -29.78 26.69
C GLU A 15 10.43 -29.48 27.87
N GLU A 16 10.96 -29.20 29.06
CA GLU A 16 10.20 -28.82 30.26
C GLU A 16 9.40 -27.52 30.04
N ILE A 17 9.99 -26.51 29.37
CA ILE A 17 9.28 -25.28 28.99
C ILE A 17 8.18 -25.60 27.96
N THR A 18 8.45 -26.46 26.99
CA THR A 18 7.47 -26.82 25.95
C THR A 18 6.29 -27.59 26.54
N GLU A 19 6.54 -28.50 27.48
CA GLU A 19 5.50 -29.24 28.21
C GLU A 19 4.71 -28.34 29.16
N ALA A 20 5.37 -27.45 29.91
CA ALA A 20 4.70 -26.47 30.78
C ALA A 20 3.85 -25.47 29.97
N MET A 21 4.30 -25.12 28.76
CA MET A 21 3.53 -24.32 27.83
C MET A 21 2.34 -25.10 27.25
N GLN A 22 2.46 -26.41 27.01
CA GLN A 22 1.36 -27.26 26.51
C GLN A 22 0.26 -27.50 27.55
N GLN A 23 0.62 -27.59 28.84
CA GLN A 23 -0.33 -27.77 29.94
C GLN A 23 -1.05 -26.48 30.34
N SER A 24 -0.54 -25.31 29.93
CA SER A 24 -1.19 -24.02 30.12
C SER A 24 -1.95 -23.59 28.86
N ASN A 25 -3.00 -22.78 29.01
CA ASN A 25 -3.74 -22.18 27.88
C ASN A 25 -2.86 -21.29 26.96
N VAL A 26 -1.58 -21.15 27.30
CA VAL A 26 -0.53 -20.40 26.60
C VAL A 26 -0.21 -21.02 25.24
N MET A 27 -0.13 -22.35 25.10
CA MET A 27 0.09 -22.96 23.78
C MET A 27 -1.09 -22.83 22.83
N HIS A 28 -2.32 -22.86 23.36
CA HIS A 28 -3.52 -22.60 22.56
C HIS A 28 -3.57 -21.13 22.11
N ASN A 29 -3.31 -20.20 23.02
CA ASN A 29 -3.25 -18.77 22.71
C ASN A 29 -2.09 -18.43 21.77
N TRP A 30 -0.91 -19.03 21.93
CA TRP A 30 0.24 -18.78 21.06
C TRP A 30 0.04 -19.35 19.65
N ARG A 31 -0.52 -20.56 19.52
CA ARG A 31 -0.92 -21.11 18.22
C ARG A 31 -1.97 -20.24 17.55
N THR A 32 -2.99 -19.78 18.28
CA THR A 32 -4.02 -18.90 17.72
C THR A 32 -3.46 -17.54 17.30
N LEU A 33 -2.61 -16.92 18.12
CA LEU A 33 -1.93 -15.66 17.76
C LEU A 33 -0.98 -15.84 16.57
N HIS A 34 -0.24 -16.95 16.53
CA HIS A 34 0.65 -17.27 15.41
C HIS A 34 -0.13 -17.53 14.12
N LEU A 35 -1.22 -18.31 14.18
CA LEU A 35 -2.14 -18.53 13.06
C LEU A 35 -2.78 -17.22 12.59
N MET A 36 -3.25 -16.36 13.50
CA MET A 36 -3.76 -15.02 13.18
C MET A 36 -2.69 -14.14 12.51
N SER A 37 -1.44 -14.22 12.95
CA SER A 37 -0.34 -13.48 12.33
C SER A 37 -0.04 -13.98 10.91
N LEU A 38 -0.06 -15.30 10.70
CA LEU A 38 0.09 -15.94 9.40
C LEU A 38 -1.08 -15.56 8.46
N ASP A 39 -2.31 -15.61 8.95
CA ASP A 39 -3.51 -15.23 8.20
C ASP A 39 -3.47 -13.76 7.78
N PHE A 40 -3.03 -12.88 8.68
CA PHE A 40 -2.85 -11.46 8.35
C PHE A 40 -1.76 -11.26 7.30
N SER A 41 -0.60 -11.91 7.45
CA SER A 41 0.49 -11.82 6.47
C SER A 41 0.06 -12.33 5.08
N LEU A 42 -0.64 -13.47 5.03
CA LEU A 42 -1.19 -14.01 3.78
C LEU A 42 -2.19 -13.05 3.15
N TRP A 43 -3.11 -12.50 3.95
CA TRP A 43 -4.07 -11.52 3.48
C TRP A 43 -3.39 -10.27 2.93
N VAL A 44 -2.38 -9.72 3.62
CA VAL A 44 -1.61 -8.56 3.15
C VAL A 44 -0.96 -8.85 1.80
N THR A 45 -0.30 -10.00 1.65
CA THR A 45 0.33 -10.40 0.38
C THR A 45 -0.69 -10.48 -0.74
N GLN A 46 -1.82 -11.15 -0.51
CA GLN A 46 -2.87 -11.28 -1.51
C GLN A 46 -3.48 -9.93 -1.93
N GLN A 47 -3.69 -9.01 -0.99
CA GLN A 47 -4.23 -7.69 -1.32
C GLN A 47 -3.21 -6.84 -2.09
N LYS A 48 -1.91 -6.95 -1.76
CA LYS A 48 -0.85 -6.30 -2.52
C LYS A 48 -0.79 -6.83 -3.96
N GLU A 49 -0.76 -8.14 -4.15
CA GLU A 49 -0.77 -8.75 -5.50
C GLU A 49 -2.01 -8.32 -6.32
N THR A 50 -3.18 -8.30 -5.68
CA THR A 50 -4.42 -7.82 -6.29
C THR A 50 -4.30 -6.37 -6.75
N LEU A 51 -3.70 -5.50 -5.93
CA LEU A 51 -3.47 -4.10 -6.24
C LEU A 51 -2.46 -3.93 -7.38
N GLU A 52 -1.28 -4.56 -7.28
CA GLU A 52 -0.22 -4.46 -8.29
C GLU A 52 -0.73 -4.91 -9.66
N THR A 53 -1.45 -6.05 -9.71
CA THR A 53 -2.07 -6.53 -10.96
C THR A 53 -3.03 -5.49 -11.55
N PHE A 54 -3.85 -4.87 -10.70
CA PHE A 54 -4.82 -3.86 -11.17
C PHE A 54 -4.11 -2.58 -11.64
N LEU A 55 -3.09 -2.10 -10.92
CA LEU A 55 -2.29 -0.93 -11.30
C LEU A 55 -1.53 -1.18 -12.60
N GLU A 56 -0.92 -2.36 -12.77
CA GLU A 56 -0.20 -2.72 -13.99
C GLU A 56 -1.07 -2.68 -15.25
N GLN A 57 -2.36 -3.00 -15.10
CA GLN A 57 -3.36 -2.97 -16.17
C GLN A 57 -3.81 -1.56 -16.53
N HIS A 58 -3.89 -0.65 -15.55
CA HIS A 58 -4.46 0.69 -15.73
C HIS A 58 -3.41 1.79 -15.91
N LEU A 59 -2.15 1.56 -15.54
CA LEU A 59 -1.07 2.50 -15.81
C LEU A 59 -0.70 2.49 -17.30
N PRO A 60 -0.52 3.67 -17.92
CA PRO A 60 -0.17 3.78 -19.33
C PRO A 60 1.16 3.08 -19.63
N LYS A 61 1.26 2.46 -20.82
CA LYS A 61 2.46 1.75 -21.28
C LYS A 61 3.14 2.41 -22.47
N ASP A 62 2.39 3.24 -23.19
CA ASP A 62 2.78 3.75 -24.51
C ASP A 62 3.19 5.23 -24.42
N SER A 63 2.61 6.10 -25.25
CA SER A 63 3.04 7.48 -25.42
C SER A 63 2.27 8.47 -24.55
N PRO A 64 2.91 9.54 -24.01
CA PRO A 64 4.35 9.83 -24.07
C PRO A 64 5.18 8.88 -23.20
N LYS A 65 6.20 8.24 -23.81
CA LYS A 65 6.93 7.12 -23.20
C LYS A 65 7.61 7.48 -21.88
N GLN A 66 8.24 8.66 -21.79
CA GLN A 66 8.90 9.07 -20.54
C GLN A 66 7.91 9.28 -19.40
N LEU A 67 6.76 9.92 -19.68
CA LEU A 67 5.70 10.11 -18.70
C LEU A 67 5.14 8.76 -18.22
N ALA A 68 4.83 7.85 -19.14
CA ALA A 68 4.37 6.51 -18.81
C ALA A 68 5.37 5.75 -17.93
N LEU A 69 6.66 5.83 -18.25
CA LEU A 69 7.72 5.22 -17.44
C LEU A 69 7.83 5.86 -16.05
N ALA A 70 7.76 7.19 -15.93
CA ALA A 70 7.83 7.89 -14.65
C ALA A 70 6.63 7.57 -13.74
N MET A 71 5.41 7.57 -14.29
CA MET A 71 4.20 7.16 -13.57
C MET A 71 4.31 5.72 -13.06
N ARG A 72 4.78 4.79 -13.90
CA ARG A 72 4.97 3.38 -13.50
C ARG A 72 6.07 3.23 -12.47
N TYR A 73 7.17 3.94 -12.61
CA TYR A 73 8.30 3.93 -11.68
C TYR A 73 7.90 4.38 -10.28
N ALA A 74 7.05 5.40 -10.19
CA ALA A 74 6.62 5.99 -8.94
C ALA A 74 5.39 5.31 -8.32
N VAL A 75 4.75 4.37 -9.02
CA VAL A 75 3.58 3.61 -8.52
C VAL A 75 3.87 2.12 -8.28
N LEU A 76 4.63 1.42 -9.13
CA LEU A 76 4.78 -0.04 -9.08
C LEU A 76 5.98 -0.51 -8.24
N ASN A 77 5.80 -1.62 -7.51
CA ASN A 77 6.88 -2.34 -6.81
C ASN A 77 7.64 -1.50 -5.74
N HIS A 78 6.92 -0.71 -4.95
CA HIS A 78 7.49 0.00 -3.79
C HIS A 78 6.44 0.34 -2.72
N GLY A 79 6.89 0.54 -1.48
CA GLY A 79 6.05 1.03 -0.39
C GLY A 79 5.28 -0.05 0.38
N LYS A 80 4.75 0.34 1.54
CA LYS A 80 4.06 -0.59 2.46
C LYS A 80 2.62 -0.89 2.02
N ARG A 81 2.05 -0.11 1.10
CA ARG A 81 0.65 -0.16 0.62
C ARG A 81 -0.38 -0.09 1.75
N ILE A 82 -0.10 0.68 2.79
CA ILE A 82 -0.97 0.76 3.98
C ILE A 82 -2.36 1.31 3.62
N ARG A 83 -2.43 2.38 2.82
CA ARG A 83 -3.72 3.00 2.47
C ARG A 83 -4.63 2.06 1.66
N PRO A 84 -4.14 1.35 0.62
CA PRO A 84 -4.93 0.31 -0.06
C PRO A 84 -5.35 -0.85 0.84
N LEU A 85 -4.51 -1.27 1.77
CA LEU A 85 -4.86 -2.32 2.73
C LEU A 85 -6.03 -1.87 3.63
N LEU A 86 -6.02 -0.62 4.10
CA LEU A 86 -7.14 -0.05 4.87
C LEU A 86 -8.43 -0.01 4.03
N VAL A 87 -8.36 0.40 2.77
CA VAL A 87 -9.51 0.37 1.85
C VAL A 87 -10.03 -1.05 1.67
N SER A 88 -9.15 -2.03 1.48
CA SER A 88 -9.54 -3.44 1.33
C SER A 88 -10.20 -4.00 2.58
N ALA A 89 -9.67 -3.67 3.77
CA ALA A 89 -10.26 -4.06 5.04
C ALA A 89 -11.66 -3.46 5.23
N ALA A 90 -11.82 -2.16 4.94
CA ALA A 90 -13.13 -1.49 5.01
C ALA A 90 -14.13 -2.07 3.99
N ALA A 91 -13.68 -2.36 2.77
CA ALA A 91 -14.49 -3.00 1.75
C ALA A 91 -14.98 -4.39 2.18
N LYS A 92 -14.14 -5.16 2.87
CA LYS A 92 -14.53 -6.47 3.44
C LYS A 92 -15.64 -6.32 4.49
N LEU A 93 -15.55 -5.31 5.37
CA LEU A 93 -16.60 -5.05 6.37
C LEU A 93 -17.94 -4.64 5.73
N GLY A 94 -17.88 -3.91 4.62
CA GLY A 94 -19.06 -3.47 3.88
C GLY A 94 -19.59 -4.46 2.84
N ASN A 95 -19.04 -5.68 2.74
CA ASN A 95 -19.36 -6.65 1.67
C ASN A 95 -19.32 -6.02 0.26
N ALA A 96 -18.35 -5.14 0.03
CA ALA A 96 -18.30 -4.36 -1.21
C ALA A 96 -17.96 -5.23 -2.43
N ASP A 97 -18.45 -4.77 -3.59
CA ASP A 97 -18.10 -5.34 -4.90
C ASP A 97 -16.58 -5.43 -5.10
N SER A 98 -16.14 -6.55 -5.70
CA SER A 98 -14.73 -6.86 -5.91
C SER A 98 -14.05 -5.85 -6.84
N LEU A 99 -14.74 -5.39 -7.88
CA LEU A 99 -14.19 -4.40 -8.81
C LEU A 99 -14.14 -3.01 -8.16
N ALA A 100 -15.21 -2.57 -7.52
CA ALA A 100 -15.25 -1.31 -6.78
C ALA A 100 -14.17 -1.22 -5.69
N LYS A 101 -13.90 -2.34 -5.00
CA LYS A 101 -12.78 -2.44 -4.06
C LYS A 101 -11.45 -2.13 -4.75
N LYS A 102 -11.14 -2.82 -5.85
CA LYS A 102 -9.86 -2.64 -6.58
C LYS A 102 -9.68 -1.21 -7.10
N GLN A 103 -10.73 -0.63 -7.69
CA GLN A 103 -10.74 0.75 -8.16
C GLN A 103 -10.40 1.73 -7.03
N ARG A 104 -11.04 1.58 -5.86
CA ARG A 104 -10.79 2.47 -4.70
C ARG A 104 -9.41 2.26 -4.09
N MET A 105 -8.93 1.02 -4.01
CA MET A 105 -7.57 0.72 -3.56
C MET A 105 -6.54 1.41 -4.46
N ALA A 106 -6.71 1.29 -5.79
CA ALA A 106 -5.83 1.90 -6.78
C ALA A 106 -5.89 3.43 -6.72
N ALA A 107 -7.09 4.02 -6.71
CA ALA A 107 -7.26 5.47 -6.66
C ALA A 107 -6.54 6.10 -5.45
N VAL A 108 -6.66 5.48 -4.26
CA VAL A 108 -5.97 5.97 -3.06
C VAL A 108 -4.45 5.83 -3.16
N GLU A 109 -3.94 4.75 -3.76
CA GLU A 109 -2.50 4.60 -3.94
C GLU A 109 -1.93 5.55 -5.00
N LEU A 110 -2.68 5.84 -6.06
CA LEU A 110 -2.31 6.82 -7.07
C LEU A 110 -2.27 8.23 -6.47
N LEU A 111 -3.27 8.58 -5.64
CA LEU A 111 -3.28 9.84 -4.88
C LEU A 111 -2.08 9.94 -3.94
N HIS A 112 -1.75 8.85 -3.25
CA HIS A 112 -0.57 8.82 -2.41
C HIS A 112 0.73 8.96 -3.22
N SER A 113 0.84 8.25 -4.34
CA SER A 113 2.05 8.25 -5.16
C SER A 113 2.31 9.61 -5.77
N TYR A 114 1.29 10.33 -6.26
CA TYR A 114 1.52 11.69 -6.77
C TYR A 114 2.03 12.62 -5.66
N SER A 115 1.44 12.55 -4.46
CA SER A 115 1.85 13.44 -3.37
C SER A 115 3.33 13.27 -3.06
N LEU A 116 3.81 12.02 -3.01
CA LEU A 116 5.23 11.75 -2.79
C LEU A 116 6.11 12.27 -3.92
N ILE A 117 5.70 12.12 -5.19
CA ILE A 117 6.49 12.64 -6.32
C ILE A 117 6.65 14.15 -6.24
N HIS A 118 5.57 14.86 -5.86
CA HIS A 118 5.61 16.33 -5.73
C HIS A 118 6.38 16.76 -4.48
N ASP A 119 6.18 16.09 -3.34
CA ASP A 119 6.93 16.34 -2.11
C ASP A 119 8.45 16.13 -2.33
N ASP A 120 8.85 15.16 -3.18
CA ASP A 120 10.25 14.91 -3.54
C ASP A 120 10.91 16.04 -4.34
N LEU A 121 10.18 16.98 -4.94
CA LEU A 121 10.77 17.97 -5.85
C LEU A 121 11.71 18.95 -5.10
N PRO A 122 12.72 19.53 -5.78
CA PRO A 122 13.63 20.52 -5.17
C PRO A 122 12.94 21.76 -4.58
N ILE A 123 11.76 22.10 -5.10
CA ILE A 123 10.94 23.22 -4.60
C ILE A 123 10.12 22.86 -3.34
N MET A 124 10.10 21.58 -2.95
CA MET A 124 9.41 21.03 -1.79
C MET A 124 10.46 20.49 -0.79
N ASP A 125 10.62 19.17 -0.66
CA ASP A 125 11.55 18.56 0.33
C ASP A 125 12.97 18.35 -0.23
N ASP A 126 13.19 18.47 -1.54
CA ASP A 126 14.48 18.21 -2.22
C ASP A 126 15.07 16.82 -1.91
N ASP A 127 14.20 15.82 -1.80
CA ASP A 127 14.57 14.45 -1.45
C ASP A 127 15.12 13.71 -2.66
N ASN A 128 16.42 13.43 -2.65
CA ASN A 128 17.10 12.65 -3.71
C ASN A 128 16.77 11.15 -3.67
N TRP A 129 16.29 10.64 -2.53
CA TRP A 129 16.08 9.20 -2.30
C TRP A 129 14.74 8.91 -1.64
N ARG A 130 14.01 7.92 -2.18
CA ARG A 130 12.80 7.37 -1.60
C ARG A 130 12.88 5.86 -1.46
N HIS A 131 12.68 5.37 -0.23
CA HIS A 131 12.67 3.93 0.07
C HIS A 131 13.89 3.16 -0.47
N GLY A 132 15.07 3.77 -0.42
CA GLY A 132 16.32 3.18 -0.92
C GLY A 132 16.51 3.21 -2.44
N LYS A 133 15.66 3.95 -3.17
CA LYS A 133 15.79 4.21 -4.62
C LYS A 133 15.89 5.71 -4.87
N ALA A 134 16.45 6.10 -6.02
CA ALA A 134 16.47 7.50 -6.43
C ALA A 134 15.04 8.05 -6.59
N SER A 135 14.80 9.30 -6.21
CA SER A 135 13.48 9.90 -6.36
C SER A 135 13.11 10.12 -7.84
N CYS A 136 11.82 10.29 -8.14
CA CYS A 136 11.32 10.34 -9.51
C CYS A 136 12.00 11.44 -10.34
N HIS A 137 12.20 12.63 -9.75
CA HIS A 137 12.85 13.76 -10.41
C HIS A 137 14.34 13.52 -10.68
N ILE A 138 15.02 12.70 -9.89
CA ILE A 138 16.41 12.30 -10.12
C ILE A 138 16.52 11.35 -11.32
N VAL A 139 15.54 10.46 -11.49
CA VAL A 139 15.57 9.48 -12.59
C VAL A 139 15.08 10.09 -13.92
N TYR A 140 14.04 10.91 -13.89
CA TYR A 140 13.33 11.38 -15.08
C TYR A 140 13.40 12.89 -15.32
N GLY A 141 13.99 13.65 -14.40
CA GLY A 141 13.99 15.11 -14.41
C GLY A 141 12.72 15.70 -13.78
N GLU A 142 12.85 16.92 -13.26
CA GLU A 142 11.80 17.63 -12.53
C GLU A 142 10.52 17.81 -13.35
N ALA A 143 10.63 18.22 -14.62
CA ALA A 143 9.47 18.44 -15.48
C ALA A 143 8.64 17.16 -15.70
N VAL A 144 9.31 16.02 -15.92
CA VAL A 144 8.61 14.74 -16.11
C VAL A 144 8.03 14.23 -14.79
N ALA A 145 8.75 14.40 -13.68
CA ALA A 145 8.24 14.04 -12.35
C ALA A 145 7.01 14.85 -11.96
N LEU A 146 7.03 16.17 -12.14
CA LEU A 146 5.88 17.05 -11.93
C LEU A 146 4.66 16.56 -12.72
N LEU A 147 4.82 16.35 -14.04
CA LEU A 147 3.75 15.89 -14.92
C LEU A 147 3.28 14.46 -14.59
N ALA A 148 4.17 13.60 -14.11
CA ALA A 148 3.80 12.27 -13.63
C ALA A 148 2.88 12.37 -12.41
N GLY A 149 3.17 13.27 -11.47
CA GLY A 149 2.28 13.54 -10.35
C GLY A 149 0.89 14.03 -10.81
N ASP A 150 0.86 15.02 -11.71
CA ASP A 150 -0.40 15.55 -12.26
C ASP A 150 -1.24 14.45 -12.94
N ALA A 151 -0.59 13.63 -13.76
CA ALA A 151 -1.24 12.54 -14.48
C ALA A 151 -1.76 11.45 -13.52
N LEU A 152 -1.04 11.14 -12.44
CA LEU A 152 -1.48 10.17 -11.43
C LEU A 152 -2.67 10.67 -10.63
N GLN A 153 -2.71 11.96 -10.29
CA GLN A 153 -3.88 12.57 -9.64
C GLN A 153 -5.12 12.48 -10.53
N ALA A 154 -5.00 12.79 -11.83
CA ALA A 154 -6.09 12.68 -12.78
C ALA A 154 -6.55 11.22 -12.97
N LEU A 155 -5.60 10.29 -13.14
CA LEU A 155 -5.88 8.86 -13.31
C LEU A 155 -6.62 8.26 -12.10
N ALA A 156 -6.31 8.73 -10.88
CA ALA A 156 -7.02 8.28 -9.69
C ALA A 156 -8.54 8.56 -9.77
N PHE A 157 -8.92 9.74 -10.26
CA PHE A 157 -10.32 10.11 -10.42
C PHE A 157 -10.96 9.41 -11.62
N GLU A 158 -10.23 9.24 -12.71
CA GLU A 158 -10.68 8.45 -13.87
C GLU A 158 -11.07 7.02 -13.45
N ILE A 159 -10.21 6.35 -12.66
CA ILE A 159 -10.45 4.99 -12.19
C ILE A 159 -11.72 4.89 -11.33
N LEU A 160 -12.01 5.90 -10.50
CA LEU A 160 -13.22 5.94 -9.68
C LEU A 160 -14.50 6.15 -10.49
N CYS A 161 -14.38 6.73 -11.69
CA CYS A 161 -15.51 6.95 -12.59
C CYS A 161 -15.82 5.73 -13.47
N HIS A 162 -14.96 4.72 -13.51
CA HIS A 162 -15.23 3.51 -14.28
C HIS A 162 -16.42 2.72 -13.70
N PRO A 163 -17.30 2.17 -14.55
CA PRO A 163 -18.46 1.40 -14.11
C PRO A 163 -18.08 0.23 -13.19
N ASN A 164 -18.90 0.00 -12.16
CA ASN A 164 -18.82 -1.13 -11.25
C ASN A 164 -20.24 -1.49 -10.77
N GLN A 165 -20.38 -2.43 -9.83
CA GLN A 165 -21.70 -2.90 -9.38
C GLN A 165 -22.38 -2.01 -8.32
N LEU A 166 -21.76 -0.89 -7.94
CA LEU A 166 -22.34 0.04 -6.97
C LEU A 166 -23.23 1.07 -7.66
N SER A 167 -24.20 1.59 -6.90
CA SER A 167 -25.05 2.67 -7.39
C SER A 167 -24.24 3.92 -7.74
N ALA A 168 -24.79 4.73 -8.65
CA ALA A 168 -24.17 5.99 -9.04
C ALA A 168 -23.96 6.93 -7.85
N GLU A 169 -24.89 6.93 -6.88
CA GLU A 169 -24.81 7.72 -5.66
C GLU A 169 -23.60 7.30 -4.80
N ASN A 170 -23.39 6.00 -4.63
CA ASN A 170 -22.25 5.48 -3.85
C ASN A 170 -20.91 5.78 -4.54
N ASN A 171 -20.85 5.70 -5.87
CA ASN A 171 -19.65 6.08 -6.62
C ASN A 171 -19.39 7.59 -6.53
N MET A 172 -20.42 8.41 -6.67
CA MET A 172 -20.33 9.87 -6.52
C MET A 172 -19.89 10.27 -5.12
N GLN A 173 -20.41 9.62 -4.07
CA GLN A 173 -20.01 9.90 -2.70
C GLN A 173 -18.54 9.54 -2.45
N ALA A 174 -18.07 8.39 -2.93
CA ALA A 174 -16.67 7.99 -2.82
C ALA A 174 -15.74 8.98 -3.54
N LEU A 175 -16.10 9.37 -4.76
CA LEU A 175 -15.37 10.37 -5.55
C LEU A 175 -15.30 11.72 -4.82
N LYS A 176 -16.43 12.23 -4.32
CA LYS A 176 -16.51 13.48 -3.57
C LYS A 176 -15.60 13.47 -2.34
N ILE A 177 -15.61 12.38 -1.57
CA ILE A 177 -14.75 12.23 -0.38
C ILE A 177 -13.28 12.31 -0.78
N LEU A 178 -12.86 11.57 -1.81
CA LEU A 178 -11.46 11.57 -2.23
C LEU A 178 -11.00 12.91 -2.79
N ILE A 179 -11.81 13.59 -3.61
CA ILE A 179 -11.51 14.94 -4.09
C ILE A 179 -11.32 15.90 -2.92
N GLN A 180 -12.24 15.89 -1.95
CA GLN A 180 -12.17 16.79 -0.79
C GLN A 180 -10.95 16.50 0.10
N LYS A 181 -10.60 15.23 0.29
CA LYS A 181 -9.48 14.82 1.15
C LYS A 181 -8.12 14.93 0.46
N ALA A 182 -8.06 14.89 -0.87
CA ALA A 182 -6.83 15.17 -1.60
C ALA A 182 -6.58 16.68 -1.77
N GLY A 183 -7.64 17.46 -2.01
CA GLY A 183 -7.53 18.87 -2.36
C GLY A 183 -7.32 19.85 -1.20
N PHE A 184 -7.80 21.08 -1.39
CA PHE A 184 -7.56 22.24 -0.53
C PHE A 184 -7.87 22.01 0.96
N SER A 185 -9.00 21.36 1.28
CA SER A 185 -9.41 21.10 2.66
C SER A 185 -8.86 19.78 3.23
N GLY A 186 -7.87 19.19 2.57
CA GLY A 186 -7.27 17.91 2.92
C GLY A 186 -5.76 17.94 2.75
N MET A 187 -5.22 16.94 2.06
CA MET A 187 -3.79 16.69 1.92
C MET A 187 -3.03 17.90 1.38
N VAL A 188 -3.44 18.47 0.24
CA VAL A 188 -2.74 19.62 -0.36
C VAL A 188 -2.76 20.84 0.57
N GLY A 189 -3.88 21.15 1.22
CA GLY A 189 -3.92 22.24 2.21
C GLY A 189 -3.01 21.97 3.41
N GLY A 190 -2.94 20.72 3.85
CA GLY A 190 -2.04 20.27 4.90
C GLY A 190 -0.57 20.50 4.58
N GLN A 191 -0.16 20.40 3.31
CA GLN A 191 1.23 20.65 2.90
C GLN A 191 1.61 22.13 2.92
N THR A 192 0.65 23.05 3.04
CA THR A 192 0.92 24.50 3.05
C THR A 192 1.01 25.11 4.45
N MET A 193 0.72 24.33 5.49
CA MET A 193 0.66 24.77 6.90
C MET A 193 1.88 24.28 7.68
#